data_AF-A0A558DPV4-F1
#
_entry.id   AF-A0A558DPV4-F1
#
_cell.length_a   1.000
_cell.length_b   1.000
_cell.length_c   1.000
_cell.angle_alpha   90.00
_cell.angle_beta   90.00
_cell.angle_gamma   90.00
#
_symmetry.space_group_name_H-M   'P 1'
#
loop_
_entity.id
_entity.type
_entity.pdbx_description
1 polymer ?
#
loop_
_entity_poly.entity_id
_entity_poly.type
_entity_poly.pdbx_seq_one_letter_code
_entity_poly.pdbx_strand_id
1 'polypeptide(L)'
;MRRLVLLVLMGLLTSCTVLETKQEQPERTLSTAELIKQARTLQQKEQWSEALVLLRKKGGTEPRDEQIESLEAEIRRDWTMQKRNSEDWILVFETRSLKQKLPHLERLAKIDSENLITRSRLLFWTKLLESKVASLISCGSMHLHLDPALAEACTMLSEEIKPTKESAHLLSKIKKTRAEEKSVQQSKEAVRAKRNLSQQRDRLLAQAKTLRDEEDYPESIHSLQRLLKLIPNDSEAITLLKEVTAVRDQRVEKLIKFGDALYRDEQIDQAVSVWESAEKLDEGRADIASRIDRAMKVLERLREIKKEQ
;
A
#
# COMPACT_ATOMS: atom_id res chain seq x y z
N MET A 1 45.60 -64.61 -24.10
CA MET A 1 46.11 -64.48 -22.71
C MET A 1 44.93 -64.77 -21.77
N ARG A 2 44.81 -66.02 -21.24
CA ARG A 2 45.09 -66.43 -19.83
C ARG A 2 44.31 -65.57 -18.82
N ARG A 3 43.44 -66.02 -17.90
CA ARG A 3 42.87 -67.28 -17.31
C ARG A 3 41.55 -66.81 -16.61
N LEU A 4 40.35 -67.39 -16.72
CA LEU A 4 39.73 -68.60 -16.13
C LEU A 4 39.93 -68.86 -14.61
N VAL A 5 38.79 -69.13 -13.94
CA VAL A 5 38.54 -69.85 -12.65
C VAL A 5 38.30 -68.94 -11.41
N LEU A 6 37.08 -68.77 -10.85
CA LEU A 6 36.19 -69.65 -10.02
C LEU A 6 36.74 -70.00 -8.61
N LEU A 7 36.10 -69.50 -7.54
CA LEU A 7 36.16 -69.95 -6.12
C LEU A 7 35.07 -69.16 -5.37
N VAL A 8 33.84 -69.65 -5.19
CA VAL A 8 33.31 -70.63 -4.21
C VAL A 8 33.63 -70.33 -2.74
N LEU A 9 32.58 -69.81 -2.08
CA LEU A 9 32.05 -70.04 -0.72
C LEU A 9 32.95 -70.32 0.51
N MET A 10 32.51 -69.63 1.58
CA MET A 10 32.44 -69.99 3.01
C MET A 10 33.41 -69.28 3.95
N GLY A 11 32.81 -68.48 4.83
CA GLY A 11 33.42 -67.87 6.00
C GLY A 11 32.37 -67.07 6.77
N LEU A 12 31.41 -67.77 7.40
CA LEU A 12 30.60 -67.24 8.50
C LEU A 12 31.55 -66.77 9.62
N LEU A 13 31.30 -65.59 10.19
CA LEU A 13 31.17 -65.38 11.64
C LEU A 13 30.90 -63.88 11.94
N THR A 14 29.73 -63.66 12.54
CA THR A 14 29.46 -62.68 13.62
C THR A 14 29.78 -61.21 13.38
N SER A 15 28.75 -60.45 12.99
CA SER A 15 28.41 -59.24 13.74
C SER A 15 26.88 -59.06 13.73
N CYS A 16 26.26 -59.33 14.87
CA CYS A 16 24.92 -58.84 15.17
C CYS A 16 25.03 -57.32 15.35
N THR A 17 24.82 -56.54 14.29
CA THR A 17 24.42 -55.15 14.46
C THR A 17 22.92 -55.13 14.66
N VAL A 18 22.55 -54.87 15.91
CA VAL A 18 21.21 -54.47 16.36
C VAL A 18 20.61 -53.54 15.31
N LEU A 19 19.54 -53.99 14.63
CA LEU A 19 18.60 -53.05 14.02
C LEU A 19 18.00 -52.28 15.20
N GLU A 20 18.48 -51.06 15.42
CA GLU A 20 17.71 -50.06 16.14
C GLU A 20 16.39 -49.92 15.38
N THR A 21 15.35 -50.56 15.90
CA THR A 21 13.97 -50.20 15.64
C THR A 21 13.87 -48.73 15.99
N LYS A 22 13.94 -47.88 14.97
CA LYS A 22 13.52 -46.49 15.04
C LYS A 22 12.11 -46.53 15.62
N GLN A 23 11.99 -46.24 16.91
CA GLN A 23 10.71 -46.12 17.59
C GLN A 23 9.89 -45.16 16.73
N GLU A 24 8.87 -45.70 16.07
CA GLU A 24 7.75 -44.89 15.62
C GLU A 24 7.25 -44.18 16.87
N GLN A 25 7.55 -42.89 16.96
CA GLN A 25 6.90 -42.03 17.93
C GLN A 25 5.40 -42.24 17.74
N PRO A 26 4.63 -42.47 18.82
CA PRO A 26 3.20 -42.65 18.70
C PRO A 26 2.65 -41.44 17.95
N GLU A 27 1.95 -41.69 16.83
CA GLU A 27 1.33 -40.67 15.99
C GLU A 27 0.56 -39.73 16.92
N ARG A 28 1.11 -38.55 17.19
CA ARG A 28 0.54 -37.61 18.14
C ARG A 28 -0.78 -37.17 17.51
N THR A 29 -1.89 -37.70 17.99
CA THR A 29 -3.22 -37.36 17.51
C THR A 29 -3.44 -35.88 17.78
N LEU A 30 -3.39 -35.08 16.71
CA LEU A 30 -3.61 -33.64 16.79
C LEU A 30 -4.97 -33.39 17.44
N SER A 31 -5.00 -32.46 18.40
CA SER A 31 -6.26 -31.98 18.97
C SER A 31 -7.14 -31.35 17.88
N THR A 32 -8.47 -31.29 18.10
CA THR A 32 -9.38 -30.59 17.16
C THR A 32 -8.90 -29.16 16.90
N ALA A 33 -8.47 -28.44 17.94
CA ALA A 33 -8.00 -27.07 17.82
C ALA A 33 -6.73 -26.94 16.95
N GLU A 34 -5.78 -27.86 17.07
CA GLU A 34 -4.57 -27.88 16.24
C GLU A 34 -4.88 -28.23 14.79
N LEU A 35 -5.79 -29.18 14.53
CA LEU A 35 -6.26 -29.52 13.19
C LEU A 35 -6.93 -28.32 12.51
N ILE A 36 -7.84 -27.65 13.22
CA ILE A 36 -8.49 -26.43 12.73
C ILE A 36 -7.47 -25.34 12.40
N LYS A 37 -6.50 -25.11 13.29
CA LYS A 37 -5.45 -24.10 13.08
C LYS A 37 -4.59 -24.41 11.86
N GLN A 38 -4.17 -25.67 11.71
CA GLN A 38 -3.38 -26.11 10.55
C GLN A 38 -4.19 -26.04 9.25
N ALA A 39 -5.45 -26.48 9.25
CA ALA A 39 -6.33 -26.40 8.10
C ALA A 39 -6.58 -24.94 7.67
N ARG A 40 -6.81 -24.01 8.62
CA ARG A 40 -6.90 -22.57 8.32
C ARG A 40 -5.59 -22.01 7.77
N THR A 41 -4.45 -22.49 8.24
CA THR A 41 -3.13 -22.09 7.70
C THR A 41 -2.98 -22.54 6.25
N LEU A 42 -3.38 -23.77 5.93
CA LEU A 42 -3.39 -24.30 4.57
C LEU A 42 -4.39 -23.55 3.68
N GLN A 43 -5.58 -23.23 4.19
CA GLN A 43 -6.59 -22.39 3.51
C GLN A 43 -6.03 -21.01 3.16
N GLN A 44 -5.35 -20.34 4.09
CA GLN A 44 -4.72 -19.03 3.86
C GLN A 44 -3.59 -19.08 2.81
N LYS A 45 -2.95 -20.24 2.65
CA LYS A 45 -1.94 -20.50 1.61
C LYS A 45 -2.53 -21.02 0.30
N GLU A 46 -3.87 -21.06 0.19
CA GLU A 46 -4.59 -21.61 -0.96
C GLU A 46 -4.29 -23.10 -1.23
N GLN A 47 -3.82 -23.83 -0.21
CA GLN A 47 -3.60 -25.28 -0.25
C GLN A 47 -4.87 -26.04 0.13
N TRP A 48 -5.96 -25.78 -0.61
CA TRP A 48 -7.31 -26.24 -0.30
C TRP A 48 -7.43 -27.77 -0.20
N SER A 49 -6.78 -28.50 -1.10
CA SER A 49 -6.80 -29.97 -1.12
C SER A 49 -6.17 -30.56 0.13
N GLU A 50 -5.01 -30.03 0.53
CA GLU A 50 -4.30 -30.46 1.74
C GLU A 50 -5.12 -30.14 2.99
N ALA A 51 -5.73 -28.96 3.05
CA ALA A 51 -6.60 -28.56 4.16
C ALA A 51 -7.80 -29.53 4.31
N LEU A 52 -8.45 -29.89 3.20
CA LEU A 52 -9.59 -30.80 3.21
C LEU A 52 -9.20 -32.24 3.55
N VAL A 53 -8.04 -32.71 3.09
CA VAL A 53 -7.52 -34.04 3.46
C VAL A 53 -7.20 -34.08 4.96
N LEU A 54 -6.58 -33.02 5.49
CA LEU A 54 -6.25 -32.90 6.91
C LEU A 54 -7.51 -33.01 7.80
N LEU A 55 -8.58 -32.30 7.43
CA LEU A 55 -9.84 -32.30 8.19
C LEU A 55 -10.57 -33.66 8.13
N ARG A 56 -10.42 -34.42 7.03
CA ARG A 56 -11.05 -35.75 6.89
C ARG A 56 -10.32 -36.87 7.63
N LYS A 57 -9.01 -36.72 7.93
CA LYS A 57 -8.18 -37.79 8.56
C LYS A 57 -8.70 -38.23 9.94
N LYS A 58 -9.50 -37.42 10.64
CA LYS A 58 -10.08 -37.75 11.97
C LYS A 58 -11.43 -38.51 11.92
N GLY A 59 -12.00 -38.77 10.74
CA GLY A 59 -13.37 -39.31 10.60
C GLY A 59 -13.55 -40.83 10.69
N GLY A 60 -12.63 -41.57 11.31
CA GLY A 60 -12.62 -43.04 11.26
C GLY A 60 -13.62 -43.77 12.18
N THR A 61 -13.92 -43.25 13.38
CA THR A 61 -14.63 -44.06 14.40
C THR A 61 -15.48 -43.28 15.43
N GLU A 62 -15.70 -41.98 15.28
CA GLU A 62 -16.54 -41.16 16.20
C GLU A 62 -17.47 -40.23 15.38
N PRO A 63 -18.60 -39.74 15.97
CA PRO A 63 -19.35 -38.63 15.38
C PRO A 63 -18.37 -37.47 15.13
N ARG A 64 -18.32 -36.95 13.90
CA ARG A 64 -17.38 -35.87 13.57
C ARG A 64 -17.72 -34.63 14.38
N ASP A 65 -16.67 -33.98 14.85
CA ASP A 65 -16.72 -32.70 15.55
C ASP A 65 -17.39 -31.64 14.63
N GLU A 66 -18.48 -31.03 15.10
CA GLU A 66 -19.25 -30.02 14.35
C GLU A 66 -18.37 -28.87 13.85
N GLN A 67 -17.33 -28.50 14.62
CA GLN A 67 -16.40 -27.44 14.24
C GLN A 67 -15.55 -27.82 13.02
N ILE A 68 -15.17 -29.11 12.92
CA ILE A 68 -14.42 -29.64 11.78
C ILE A 68 -15.32 -29.70 10.54
N GLU A 69 -16.58 -30.15 10.69
CA GLU A 69 -17.52 -30.21 9.57
C GLU A 69 -17.85 -28.82 9.02
N SER A 70 -18.08 -27.86 9.92
CA SER A 70 -18.34 -26.45 9.56
C SER A 70 -17.15 -25.84 8.80
N LEU A 71 -15.93 -26.05 9.29
CA LEU A 71 -14.72 -25.58 8.61
C LEU A 71 -14.49 -26.29 7.28
N GLU A 72 -14.74 -27.61 7.20
CA GLU A 72 -14.64 -28.34 5.94
C GLU A 72 -15.61 -27.79 4.89
N ALA A 73 -16.84 -27.47 5.30
CA ALA A 73 -17.84 -26.85 4.44
C ALA A 73 -17.48 -25.41 4.04
N GLU A 74 -16.88 -24.62 4.93
CA GLU A 74 -16.30 -23.30 4.63
C GLU A 74 -15.22 -23.42 3.55
N ILE A 75 -14.18 -24.23 3.79
CA ILE A 75 -13.05 -24.42 2.87
C ILE A 75 -13.51 -24.95 1.51
N ARG A 76 -14.48 -25.87 1.46
CA ARG A 76 -15.05 -26.36 0.18
C ARG A 76 -15.76 -25.28 -0.60
N ARG A 77 -16.53 -24.43 0.06
CA ARG A 77 -17.23 -23.30 -0.59
C ARG A 77 -16.21 -22.32 -1.15
N ASP A 78 -15.22 -21.93 -0.36
CA ASP A 78 -14.15 -21.02 -0.79
C ASP A 78 -13.37 -21.59 -1.98
N TRP A 79 -12.94 -22.85 -1.89
CA TRP A 79 -12.23 -23.53 -2.98
C TRP A 79 -13.06 -23.58 -4.26
N THR A 80 -14.34 -23.93 -4.16
CA THR A 80 -15.25 -24.00 -5.32
C THR A 80 -15.38 -22.62 -5.97
N MET A 81 -15.46 -21.57 -5.16
CA MET A 81 -15.56 -20.20 -5.63
C MET A 81 -14.27 -19.71 -6.31
N GLN A 82 -13.11 -19.98 -5.71
CA GLN A 82 -11.81 -19.61 -6.29
C GLN A 82 -11.50 -20.36 -7.58
N LYS A 83 -11.81 -21.66 -7.60
CA LYS A 83 -11.72 -22.48 -8.81
C LYS A 83 -12.57 -21.88 -9.93
N ARG A 84 -13.84 -21.58 -9.64
CA ARG A 84 -14.75 -21.00 -10.62
C ARG A 84 -14.28 -19.63 -11.11
N ASN A 85 -13.80 -18.75 -10.22
CA ASN A 85 -13.24 -17.46 -10.62
C ASN A 85 -12.07 -17.62 -11.60
N SER A 86 -11.17 -18.56 -11.33
CA SER A 86 -10.05 -18.87 -12.22
C SER A 86 -10.50 -19.42 -13.59
N GLU A 87 -11.46 -20.35 -13.60
CA GLU A 87 -12.06 -20.91 -14.83
C GLU A 87 -12.76 -19.83 -15.67
N ASP A 88 -13.48 -18.91 -15.01
CA ASP A 88 -14.17 -17.80 -15.67
C ASP A 88 -13.18 -16.75 -16.23
N TRP A 89 -12.05 -16.49 -15.56
CA TRP A 89 -10.97 -15.69 -16.14
C TRP A 89 -10.35 -16.34 -17.38
N ILE A 90 -10.14 -17.67 -17.35
CA ILE A 90 -9.69 -18.42 -18.52
C ILE A 90 -10.68 -18.26 -19.67
N LEU A 91 -11.99 -18.39 -19.41
CA LEU A 91 -13.04 -18.13 -20.40
C LEU A 91 -12.90 -16.73 -21.03
N VAL A 92 -12.69 -15.69 -20.23
CA VAL A 92 -12.47 -14.31 -20.71
C VAL A 92 -11.25 -14.23 -21.63
N PHE A 93 -10.10 -14.77 -21.22
CA PHE A 93 -8.86 -14.71 -21.99
C PHE A 93 -8.95 -15.47 -23.31
N GLU A 94 -9.49 -16.69 -23.28
CA GLU A 94 -9.70 -17.50 -24.48
C GLU A 94 -10.64 -16.80 -25.47
N THR A 95 -11.74 -16.24 -24.96
CA THR A 95 -12.72 -15.52 -25.77
C THR A 95 -12.10 -14.30 -26.44
N ARG A 96 -11.32 -13.49 -25.70
CA ARG A 96 -10.59 -12.34 -26.24
C ARG A 96 -9.62 -12.74 -27.34
N SER A 97 -8.81 -13.78 -27.09
CA SER A 97 -7.86 -14.31 -28.06
C SER A 97 -8.57 -14.76 -29.35
N LEU A 98 -9.68 -15.49 -29.22
CA LEU A 98 -10.48 -15.92 -30.35
C LEU A 98 -11.06 -14.74 -31.14
N LYS A 99 -11.62 -13.74 -30.45
CA LYS A 99 -12.17 -12.53 -31.06
C LYS A 99 -11.10 -11.74 -31.83
N GLN A 100 -9.88 -11.64 -31.29
CA GLN A 100 -8.75 -10.97 -31.96
C GLN A 100 -8.28 -11.72 -33.21
N LYS A 101 -8.33 -13.06 -33.20
CA LYS A 101 -7.90 -13.91 -34.31
C LYS A 101 -8.85 -13.85 -35.51
N LEU A 102 -10.16 -13.75 -35.28
CA LEU A 102 -11.18 -13.87 -36.33
C LEU A 102 -11.01 -12.87 -37.50
N PRO A 103 -10.76 -11.57 -37.29
CA PRO A 103 -10.56 -10.62 -38.39
C PRO A 103 -9.43 -11.01 -39.36
N HIS A 104 -8.37 -11.65 -38.88
CA HIS A 104 -7.28 -12.14 -39.73
C HIS A 104 -7.71 -13.35 -40.57
N LEU A 105 -8.51 -14.24 -39.98
CA LEU A 105 -9.05 -15.40 -40.68
C LEU A 105 -10.11 -14.99 -41.72
N GLU A 106 -10.92 -13.99 -41.40
CA GLU A 106 -11.85 -13.36 -42.36
C GLU A 106 -11.11 -12.74 -43.54
N ARG A 107 -10.01 -12.01 -43.27
CA ARG A 107 -9.16 -11.45 -44.33
C ARG A 107 -8.57 -12.55 -45.21
N LEU A 108 -8.05 -13.62 -44.61
CA LEU A 108 -7.49 -14.75 -45.36
C LEU A 108 -8.55 -15.42 -46.24
N ALA A 109 -9.76 -15.64 -45.71
CA ALA A 109 -10.87 -16.21 -46.47
C ALA A 109 -11.34 -15.31 -47.64
N LYS A 110 -11.09 -14.00 -47.57
CA LYS A 110 -11.36 -13.06 -48.67
C LYS A 110 -10.27 -13.05 -49.73
N ILE A 111 -9.00 -13.20 -49.33
CA ILE A 111 -7.85 -13.25 -50.25
C ILE A 111 -7.88 -14.54 -51.07
N ASP A 112 -8.20 -15.66 -50.44
CA ASP A 112 -8.21 -17.00 -51.03
C ASP A 112 -9.62 -17.61 -50.91
N SER A 113 -10.55 -17.13 -51.74
CA SER A 113 -11.98 -17.42 -51.65
C SER A 113 -12.35 -18.86 -51.97
N GLU A 114 -11.53 -19.54 -52.77
CA GLU A 114 -11.74 -20.94 -53.19
C GLU A 114 -11.19 -21.94 -52.16
N ASN A 115 -10.42 -21.48 -51.17
CA ASN A 115 -9.86 -22.35 -50.15
C ASN A 115 -10.89 -22.76 -49.09
N LEU A 116 -11.44 -23.96 -49.32
CA LEU A 116 -12.44 -24.58 -48.46
C LEU A 116 -11.96 -24.79 -47.01
N ILE A 117 -10.66 -25.02 -46.79
CA ILE A 117 -10.10 -25.22 -45.43
C ILE A 117 -10.20 -23.92 -44.64
N THR A 118 -9.80 -22.80 -45.25
CA THR A 118 -9.87 -21.48 -44.62
C THR A 118 -11.32 -21.09 -44.30
N ARG A 119 -12.25 -21.31 -45.23
CA ARG A 119 -13.68 -21.04 -45.02
C ARG A 119 -14.30 -21.90 -43.93
N SER A 120 -13.97 -23.20 -43.90
CA SER A 120 -14.44 -24.13 -42.86
C SER A 120 -13.91 -23.73 -41.48
N ARG A 121 -12.63 -23.34 -41.39
CA ARG A 121 -12.04 -22.82 -40.15
C ARG A 121 -12.75 -21.55 -39.70
N LEU A 122 -13.00 -20.60 -40.60
CA LEU A 122 -13.71 -19.36 -40.28
C LEU A 122 -15.08 -19.66 -39.66
N LEU A 123 -15.88 -20.49 -40.33
CA LEU A 123 -17.20 -20.88 -39.83
C LEU A 123 -17.13 -21.52 -38.44
N PHE A 124 -16.21 -22.47 -38.26
CA PHE A 124 -16.02 -23.14 -36.97
C PHE A 124 -15.69 -22.15 -35.84
N TRP A 125 -14.70 -21.28 -36.05
CA TRP A 125 -14.26 -20.34 -35.02
C TRP A 125 -15.30 -19.26 -34.72
N THR A 126 -16.04 -18.80 -35.74
CA THR A 126 -17.17 -17.88 -35.55
C THR A 126 -18.26 -18.54 -34.69
N LYS A 127 -18.63 -19.79 -35.00
CA LYS A 127 -19.64 -20.52 -34.23
C LYS A 127 -19.19 -20.82 -32.79
N LEU A 128 -17.93 -21.16 -32.61
CA LEU A 128 -17.36 -21.34 -31.27
C LEU A 128 -17.41 -20.04 -30.47
N LEU A 129 -17.09 -18.89 -31.07
CA LEU A 129 -17.17 -17.60 -30.38
C LEU A 129 -18.61 -17.28 -29.97
N GLU A 130 -19.57 -17.46 -30.89
CA GLU A 130 -21.00 -17.28 -30.61
C GLU A 130 -21.50 -18.18 -29.47
N SER A 131 -21.03 -19.44 -29.40
CA SER A 131 -21.45 -20.38 -28.35
C SER A 131 -21.01 -19.98 -26.94
N LYS A 132 -19.98 -19.14 -26.80
CA LYS A 132 -19.47 -18.69 -25.49
C LYS A 132 -20.35 -17.63 -24.83
N VAL A 133 -21.27 -17.01 -25.56
CA VAL A 133 -22.11 -15.89 -25.08
C VAL A 133 -22.91 -16.26 -23.83
N ALA A 134 -23.53 -17.45 -23.79
CA ALA A 134 -24.31 -17.89 -22.62
C ALA A 134 -23.43 -18.07 -21.38
N SER A 135 -22.24 -18.68 -21.54
CA SER A 135 -21.27 -18.85 -20.45
C SER A 135 -20.75 -17.50 -19.94
N LEU A 136 -20.51 -16.53 -20.83
CA LEU A 136 -20.09 -15.19 -20.47
C LEU A 136 -21.18 -14.43 -19.70
N ILE A 137 -22.45 -14.58 -20.07
CA ILE A 137 -23.56 -14.01 -19.30
C ILE A 137 -23.65 -14.65 -17.91
N SER A 138 -23.51 -15.98 -17.82
CA SER A 138 -23.49 -16.69 -16.54
C SER A 138 -22.33 -16.25 -15.64
N CYS A 139 -21.13 -16.11 -16.21
CA CYS A 139 -19.96 -15.54 -15.53
C CYS A 139 -20.26 -14.13 -15.00
N GLY A 140 -20.79 -13.25 -15.86
CA GLY A 140 -21.16 -11.88 -15.51
C GLY A 140 -22.11 -11.81 -14.30
N SER A 141 -23.17 -12.62 -14.33
CA SER A 141 -24.15 -12.68 -13.26
C SER A 141 -23.59 -13.26 -11.97
N MET A 142 -22.75 -14.29 -12.05
CA MET A 142 -22.14 -14.93 -10.88
C MET A 142 -21.23 -13.98 -10.12
N HIS A 143 -20.38 -13.25 -10.84
CA HIS A 143 -19.33 -12.43 -10.23
C HIS A 143 -19.77 -11.01 -9.90
N LEU A 144 -21.05 -10.67 -10.11
CA LEU A 144 -21.57 -9.31 -9.96
C LEU A 144 -21.18 -8.64 -8.62
N HIS A 145 -21.13 -9.40 -7.54
CA HIS A 145 -20.76 -8.92 -6.20
C HIS A 145 -19.45 -9.50 -5.66
N LEU A 146 -18.86 -10.47 -6.35
CA LEU A 146 -17.69 -11.20 -5.89
C LEU A 146 -16.41 -10.68 -6.55
N ASP A 147 -16.47 -10.49 -7.86
CA ASP A 147 -15.39 -9.94 -8.68
C ASP A 147 -16.02 -9.03 -9.74
N PRO A 148 -16.28 -7.75 -9.40
CA PRO A 148 -16.91 -6.81 -10.31
C PRO A 148 -16.09 -6.55 -11.58
N ALA A 149 -14.78 -6.81 -11.56
CA ALA A 149 -13.91 -6.69 -12.73
C ALA A 149 -14.15 -7.83 -13.71
N LEU A 150 -14.18 -9.07 -13.21
CA LEU A 150 -14.52 -10.24 -14.01
C LEU A 150 -15.96 -10.18 -14.53
N ALA A 151 -16.91 -9.77 -13.69
CA ALA A 151 -18.31 -9.62 -14.07
C ALA A 151 -18.48 -8.68 -15.28
N GLU A 152 -17.81 -7.52 -15.23
CA GLU A 152 -17.79 -6.57 -16.33
C GLU A 152 -17.11 -7.14 -17.56
N ALA A 153 -15.93 -7.75 -17.41
CA ALA A 153 -15.18 -8.32 -18.53
C ALA A 153 -15.99 -9.37 -19.30
N CYS A 154 -16.65 -10.27 -18.57
CA CYS A 154 -17.54 -11.29 -19.12
C CYS A 154 -18.74 -10.66 -19.85
N THR A 155 -19.41 -9.70 -19.21
CA THR A 155 -20.62 -9.06 -19.78
C THR A 155 -20.30 -8.17 -20.98
N MET A 156 -19.17 -7.48 -20.98
CA MET A 156 -18.71 -6.71 -22.13
C MET A 156 -18.41 -7.63 -23.32
N LEU A 157 -17.74 -8.76 -23.09
CA LEU A 157 -17.46 -9.71 -24.17
C LEU A 157 -18.73 -10.32 -24.74
N SER A 158 -19.72 -10.67 -23.91
CA SER A 158 -21.01 -11.17 -24.43
C SER A 158 -21.72 -10.12 -25.29
N GLU A 159 -21.76 -8.86 -24.85
CA GLU A 159 -22.32 -7.74 -25.63
C GLU A 159 -21.56 -7.50 -26.94
N GLU A 160 -20.23 -7.58 -26.94
CA GLU A 160 -19.43 -7.36 -28.15
C GLU A 160 -19.54 -8.49 -29.17
N ILE A 161 -19.81 -9.71 -28.73
CA ILE A 161 -19.96 -10.89 -29.61
C ILE A 161 -21.37 -10.94 -30.18
N LYS A 162 -22.37 -10.90 -29.30
CA LYS A 162 -23.77 -10.99 -29.66
C LYS A 162 -24.63 -10.34 -28.58
N PRO A 163 -25.02 -9.07 -28.75
CA PRO A 163 -25.86 -8.37 -27.80
C PRO A 163 -27.16 -9.13 -27.51
N THR A 164 -27.54 -9.18 -26.24
CA THR A 164 -28.81 -9.74 -25.78
C THR A 164 -29.45 -8.80 -24.78
N LYS A 165 -30.77 -8.96 -24.54
CA LYS A 165 -31.45 -8.19 -23.50
C LYS A 165 -30.83 -8.42 -22.11
N GLU A 166 -30.40 -9.65 -21.83
CA GLU A 166 -29.82 -10.04 -20.55
C GLU A 166 -28.45 -9.41 -20.34
N SER A 167 -27.54 -9.53 -21.31
CA SER A 167 -26.21 -8.94 -21.24
C SER A 167 -26.24 -7.40 -21.22
N ALA A 168 -27.15 -6.77 -21.97
CA ALA A 168 -27.35 -5.33 -21.93
C ALA A 168 -27.83 -4.85 -20.55
N HIS A 169 -28.82 -5.56 -19.96
CA HIS A 169 -29.33 -5.24 -18.63
C HIS A 169 -28.25 -5.40 -17.56
N LEU A 170 -27.51 -6.52 -17.60
CA LEU A 170 -26.43 -6.79 -16.68
C LEU A 170 -25.30 -5.75 -16.77
N LEU A 171 -24.91 -5.36 -17.99
CA LEU A 171 -23.88 -4.33 -18.19
C LEU A 171 -24.33 -2.98 -17.65
N SER A 172 -25.60 -2.61 -17.86
CA SER A 172 -26.17 -1.40 -17.28
C SER A 172 -26.14 -1.41 -15.75
N LYS A 173 -26.46 -2.56 -15.14
CA LYS A 173 -26.42 -2.72 -13.68
C LYS A 173 -24.99 -2.56 -13.15
N ILE A 174 -24.01 -3.23 -13.76
CA ILE A 174 -22.59 -3.14 -13.39
C ILE A 174 -22.09 -1.68 -13.48
N LYS A 175 -22.38 -0.99 -14.58
CA LYS A 175 -21.97 0.41 -14.78
C LYS A 175 -22.58 1.33 -13.72
N LYS A 176 -23.86 1.16 -13.40
CA LYS A 176 -24.54 1.96 -12.38
C LYS A 176 -23.92 1.75 -11.01
N THR A 177 -23.74 0.49 -10.59
CA THR A 177 -23.13 0.16 -9.29
C THR A 177 -21.73 0.75 -9.16
N ARG A 178 -20.89 0.64 -10.19
CA ARG A 178 -19.55 1.24 -10.16
C ARG A 178 -19.56 2.77 -10.12
N ALA A 179 -20.50 3.41 -10.80
CA ALA A 179 -20.64 4.86 -10.75
C ALA A 179 -21.01 5.32 -9.33
N GLU A 180 -21.94 4.61 -8.69
CA GLU A 180 -22.34 4.84 -7.29
C GLU A 180 -21.16 4.62 -6.34
N GLU A 181 -20.45 3.48 -6.43
CA GLU A 181 -19.27 3.18 -5.62
C GLU A 181 -18.17 4.24 -5.77
N LYS A 182 -17.87 4.64 -7.00
CA LYS A 182 -16.89 5.69 -7.29
C LYS A 182 -17.30 7.03 -6.67
N SER A 183 -18.58 7.38 -6.75
CA SER A 183 -19.09 8.62 -6.15
C SER A 183 -18.97 8.61 -4.62
N VAL A 184 -19.27 7.48 -3.99
CA VAL A 184 -19.15 7.28 -2.53
C VAL A 184 -17.70 7.35 -2.10
N GLN A 185 -16.80 6.73 -2.87
CA GLN A 185 -15.36 6.74 -2.59
C GLN A 185 -14.78 8.15 -2.68
N GLN A 186 -15.11 8.89 -3.75
CA GLN A 186 -14.69 10.28 -3.91
C GLN A 186 -15.20 11.17 -2.78
N SER A 187 -16.45 10.98 -2.34
CA SER A 187 -17.01 11.70 -1.20
C SER A 187 -16.24 11.39 0.10
N LYS A 188 -15.96 10.12 0.38
CA LYS A 188 -15.16 9.70 1.55
C LYS A 188 -13.76 10.30 1.53
N GLU A 189 -13.11 10.31 0.37
CA GLU A 189 -11.77 10.90 0.19
C GLU A 189 -11.79 12.41 0.41
N ALA A 190 -12.76 13.12 -0.15
CA ALA A 190 -12.93 14.55 0.06
C ALA A 190 -13.16 14.89 1.55
N VAL A 191 -14.01 14.13 2.24
CA VAL A 191 -14.23 14.29 3.68
C VAL A 191 -12.96 14.03 4.48
N ARG A 192 -12.21 12.97 4.17
CA ARG A 192 -10.92 12.65 4.82
C ARG A 192 -9.89 13.75 4.57
N ALA A 193 -9.77 14.23 3.33
CA ALA A 193 -8.85 15.31 2.97
C ALA A 193 -9.18 16.59 3.74
N LYS A 194 -10.46 16.98 3.79
CA LYS A 194 -10.92 18.14 4.56
C LYS A 194 -10.62 17.99 6.06
N ARG A 195 -10.87 16.80 6.63
CA ARG A 195 -10.55 16.51 8.03
C ARG A 195 -9.05 16.59 8.31
N ASN A 196 -8.22 16.00 7.46
CA ASN A 196 -6.77 16.03 7.60
C ASN A 196 -6.22 17.46 7.50
N LEU A 197 -6.74 18.26 6.57
CA LEU A 197 -6.39 19.68 6.44
C LEU A 197 -6.77 20.46 7.70
N SER A 198 -7.98 20.24 8.24
CA SER A 198 -8.42 20.86 9.49
C SER A 198 -7.52 20.47 10.67
N GLN A 199 -7.17 19.19 10.81
CA GLN A 199 -6.29 18.73 11.88
C GLN A 199 -4.88 19.31 11.77
N GLN A 200 -4.33 19.41 10.56
CA GLN A 200 -3.03 20.05 10.33
C GLN A 200 -3.08 21.54 10.64
N ARG A 201 -4.16 22.23 10.25
CA ARG A 201 -4.43 23.62 10.61
C ARG A 201 -4.37 23.80 12.12
N ASP A 202 -5.20 23.06 12.84
CA ASP A 202 -5.35 23.21 14.29
C ASP A 202 -4.04 22.88 15.02
N ARG A 203 -3.29 21.88 14.55
CA ARG A 203 -1.96 21.53 15.10
C ARG A 203 -0.94 22.66 14.92
N LEU A 204 -0.80 23.19 13.70
CA LEU A 204 0.18 24.24 13.42
C LEU A 204 -0.17 25.54 14.15
N LEU A 205 -1.46 25.85 14.22
CA LEU A 205 -1.95 27.02 14.94
C LEU A 205 -1.73 26.88 16.46
N ALA A 206 -2.03 25.71 17.04
CA ALA A 206 -1.77 25.45 18.45
C ALA A 206 -0.27 25.52 18.77
N GLN A 207 0.57 24.91 17.93
CA GLN A 207 2.03 24.97 18.05
C GLN A 207 2.53 26.43 18.01
N ALA A 208 2.06 27.24 17.05
CA ALA A 208 2.44 28.64 16.96
C ALA A 208 2.04 29.45 18.20
N LYS A 209 0.86 29.19 18.78
CA LYS A 209 0.41 29.84 20.01
C LYS A 209 1.29 29.45 21.20
N THR A 210 1.60 28.17 21.37
CA THR A 210 2.52 27.70 22.43
C THR A 210 3.89 28.35 22.30
N LEU A 211 4.48 28.35 21.10
CA LEU A 211 5.79 28.97 20.88
C LEU A 211 5.79 30.47 21.16
N ARG A 212 4.71 31.18 20.77
CA ARG A 212 4.55 32.59 21.12
C ARG A 212 4.51 32.80 22.64
N ASP A 213 3.75 31.95 23.35
CA ASP A 213 3.58 32.06 24.79
C ASP A 213 4.88 31.69 25.55
N GLU A 214 5.74 30.86 24.93
CA GLU A 214 7.11 30.55 25.37
C GLU A 214 8.14 31.63 24.95
N GLU A 215 7.69 32.72 24.32
CA GLU A 215 8.52 33.79 23.74
C GLU A 215 9.48 33.34 22.62
N ASP A 216 9.25 32.14 22.06
CA ASP A 216 9.96 31.60 20.91
C ASP A 216 9.35 32.12 19.59
N TYR A 217 9.58 33.42 19.35
CA TYR A 217 8.97 34.13 18.22
C TYR A 217 9.42 33.64 16.82
N PRO A 218 10.70 33.32 16.55
CA PRO A 218 11.10 32.85 15.22
C PRO A 218 10.40 31.54 14.83
N GLU A 219 10.31 30.58 15.75
CA GLU A 219 9.68 29.28 15.55
C GLU A 219 8.15 29.41 15.43
N SER A 220 7.55 30.33 16.21
CA SER A 220 6.14 30.68 16.09
C SER A 220 5.82 31.23 14.69
N ILE A 221 6.61 32.21 14.21
CA ILE A 221 6.49 32.77 12.86
C ILE A 221 6.64 31.68 11.80
N HIS A 222 7.63 30.79 11.94
CA HIS A 222 7.84 29.69 11.01
C HIS A 222 6.63 28.74 10.93
N SER A 223 6.04 28.39 12.08
CA SER A 223 4.84 27.55 12.16
C SER A 223 3.64 28.19 11.47
N LEU A 224 3.46 29.51 11.63
CA LEU A 224 2.39 30.28 10.97
C LEU A 224 2.60 30.40 9.46
N GLN A 225 3.83 30.62 9.02
CA GLN A 225 4.15 30.64 7.58
C GLN A 225 3.89 29.27 6.93
N ARG A 226 4.20 28.17 7.62
CA ARG A 226 3.85 26.82 7.15
C ARG A 226 2.33 26.64 7.05
N LEU A 227 1.58 27.13 8.04
CA LEU A 227 0.13 27.12 8.01
C LEU A 227 -0.42 27.91 6.81
N LEU A 228 0.10 29.10 6.56
CA LEU A 228 -0.34 29.94 5.44
C LEU A 228 0.08 29.39 4.06
N LYS A 229 1.12 28.55 3.98
CA LYS A 229 1.39 27.78 2.75
C LYS A 229 0.33 26.71 2.50
N LEU A 230 -0.24 26.12 3.56
CA LEU A 230 -1.31 25.12 3.45
C LEU A 230 -2.67 25.76 3.23
N ILE A 231 -2.95 26.87 3.92
CA ILE A 231 -4.22 27.59 3.90
C ILE A 231 -3.92 29.10 3.80
N PRO A 232 -3.73 29.63 2.58
CA PRO A 232 -3.29 31.02 2.37
C PRO A 232 -4.18 32.10 2.99
N ASN A 233 -5.48 31.80 3.16
CA ASN A 233 -6.48 32.74 3.66
C ASN A 233 -6.92 32.44 5.10
N ASP A 234 -6.11 31.75 5.90
CA ASP A 234 -6.42 31.52 7.31
C ASP A 234 -6.32 32.86 8.08
N SER A 235 -7.47 33.47 8.38
CA SER A 235 -7.55 34.80 9.00
C SER A 235 -6.91 34.85 10.38
N GLU A 236 -7.00 33.75 11.13
CA GLU A 236 -6.43 33.64 12.48
C GLU A 236 -4.91 33.58 12.41
N ALA A 237 -4.37 32.77 11.50
CA ALA A 237 -2.93 32.67 11.28
C ALA A 237 -2.33 33.98 10.75
N ILE A 238 -3.02 34.68 9.84
CA ILE A 238 -2.59 36.00 9.35
C ILE A 238 -2.51 37.02 10.50
N THR A 239 -3.53 37.04 11.36
CA THR A 239 -3.59 37.98 12.49
C THR A 239 -2.49 37.68 13.50
N LEU A 240 -2.35 36.42 13.90
CA LEU A 240 -1.34 35.99 14.87
C LEU A 240 0.08 36.23 14.33
N LEU A 241 0.32 36.02 13.03
CA LEU A 241 1.63 36.29 12.43
C LEU A 241 2.01 37.77 12.55
N LYS A 242 1.07 38.68 12.31
CA LYS A 242 1.31 40.12 12.46
C LYS A 242 1.62 40.48 13.91
N GLU A 243 0.86 39.93 14.86
CA GLU A 243 1.06 40.17 16.29
C GLU A 243 2.43 39.70 16.77
N VAL A 244 2.79 38.44 16.48
CA VAL A 244 4.07 37.83 16.88
C VAL A 244 5.25 38.61 16.29
N THR A 245 5.15 38.98 15.01
CA THR A 245 6.20 39.77 14.33
C THR A 245 6.37 41.13 15.00
N ALA A 246 5.28 41.84 15.31
CA ALA A 246 5.36 43.15 15.96
C ALA A 246 5.98 43.07 17.36
N VAL A 247 5.63 42.05 18.15
CA VAL A 247 6.21 41.83 19.50
C VAL A 247 7.70 41.54 19.41
N ARG A 248 8.11 40.63 18.52
CA ARG A 248 9.51 40.33 18.23
C ARG A 248 10.28 41.60 17.84
N ASP A 249 9.76 42.38 16.89
CA ASP A 249 10.41 43.59 16.39
C ASP A 249 10.62 44.62 17.51
N GLN A 250 9.62 44.80 18.36
CA GLN A 250 9.72 45.67 19.53
C GLN A 250 10.80 45.18 20.51
N ARG A 251 10.92 43.87 20.71
CA ARG A 251 11.92 43.27 21.62
C ARG A 251 13.33 43.44 21.06
N VAL A 252 13.51 43.18 19.77
CA VAL A 252 14.76 43.39 19.04
C VAL A 252 15.19 44.86 19.13
N GLU A 253 14.28 45.80 18.89
CA GLU A 253 14.59 47.23 18.99
C GLU A 253 15.05 47.64 20.40
N LYS A 254 14.40 47.11 21.45
CA LYS A 254 14.81 47.34 22.84
C LYS A 254 16.21 46.80 23.12
N LEU A 255 16.53 45.59 22.64
CA LEU A 255 17.85 45.00 22.80
C LEU A 255 18.92 45.79 22.03
N ILE A 256 18.64 46.21 20.80
CA ILE A 256 19.56 47.06 20.03
C ILE A 256 19.88 48.34 20.80
N LYS A 257 18.86 49.07 21.29
CA LYS A 257 19.05 50.30 22.07
C LYS A 257 19.85 50.07 23.35
N PHE A 258 19.62 48.94 24.03
CA PHE A 258 20.36 48.59 25.23
C PHE A 258 21.83 48.26 24.94
N GLY A 259 22.10 47.46 23.91
CA GLY A 259 23.47 47.18 23.46
C GLY A 259 24.20 48.43 22.98
N ASP A 260 23.51 49.33 22.27
CA ASP A 260 24.06 50.62 21.85
C ASP A 260 24.43 51.52 23.06
N ALA A 261 23.71 51.43 24.17
CA ALA A 261 24.04 52.14 25.41
C ALA A 261 25.27 51.54 26.10
N LEU A 262 25.30 50.22 26.29
CA LEU A 262 26.45 49.50 26.85
C LEU A 262 27.75 49.77 26.07
N TYR A 263 27.64 49.83 24.73
CA TYR A 263 28.77 50.13 23.87
C TYR A 263 29.32 51.54 24.11
N ARG A 264 28.45 52.54 24.29
CA ARG A 264 28.85 53.92 24.62
C ARG A 264 29.49 54.03 26.00
N ASP A 265 29.05 53.20 26.93
CA ASP A 265 29.60 53.11 28.29
C ASP A 265 30.87 52.24 28.36
N GLU A 266 31.47 51.91 27.21
CA GLU A 266 32.68 51.08 27.06
C GLU A 266 32.55 49.64 27.58
N GLN A 267 31.33 49.17 27.86
CA GLN A 267 31.01 47.81 28.27
C GLN A 267 30.85 46.90 27.04
N ILE A 268 31.91 46.81 26.23
CA ILE A 268 31.85 46.23 24.87
C ILE A 268 31.47 44.75 24.87
N ASP A 269 32.01 43.93 25.79
CA ASP A 269 31.66 42.51 25.89
C ASP A 269 30.16 42.32 26.16
N GLN A 270 29.57 43.14 27.04
CA GLN A 270 28.14 43.06 27.37
C GLN A 270 27.26 43.53 26.20
N ALA A 271 27.70 44.56 25.47
CA ALA A 271 27.01 45.03 24.27
C ALA A 271 26.89 43.93 23.21
N VAL A 272 27.97 43.15 22.99
CA VAL A 272 27.96 42.00 22.07
C VAL A 272 26.92 40.97 22.51
N SER A 273 26.94 40.53 23.78
CA SER A 273 25.97 39.54 24.26
C SER A 273 24.51 39.98 24.13
N VAL A 274 24.23 41.29 24.30
CA VAL A 274 22.88 41.84 24.09
C VAL A 274 22.48 41.83 22.62
N TRP A 275 23.39 42.17 21.71
CA TRP A 275 23.10 42.11 20.27
C TRP A 275 22.99 40.69 19.75
N GLU A 276 23.77 39.72 20.26
CA GLU A 276 23.59 38.29 19.95
C GLU A 276 22.20 37.80 20.40
N SER A 277 21.70 38.29 21.54
CA SER A 277 20.33 38.01 21.98
C SER A 277 19.28 38.61 21.04
N ALA A 278 19.56 39.78 20.45
CA ALA A 278 18.69 40.38 19.44
C ALA A 278 18.73 39.60 18.11
N GLU A 279 19.91 39.12 17.70
CA GLU A 279 20.09 38.29 16.51
C GLU A 279 19.33 36.97 16.60
N LYS A 280 19.33 36.31 17.77
CA LYS A 280 18.55 35.09 18.01
C LYS A 280 17.04 35.29 17.80
N LEU A 281 16.53 36.49 18.06
CA LEU A 281 15.11 36.79 17.86
C LEU A 281 14.78 37.12 16.40
N ASP A 282 15.74 37.60 15.60
CA ASP A 282 15.53 37.94 14.19
C ASP A 282 16.81 37.69 13.38
N GLU A 283 17.01 36.41 13.04
CA GLU A 283 18.23 35.92 12.41
C GLU A 283 18.47 36.56 11.03
N GLY A 284 19.73 36.89 10.74
CA GLY A 284 20.15 37.40 9.44
C GLY A 284 19.92 38.90 9.22
N ARG A 285 19.53 39.66 10.26
CA ARG A 285 19.48 41.11 10.19
C ARG A 285 20.87 41.75 10.07
N ALA A 286 21.14 42.32 8.91
CA ALA A 286 22.43 42.92 8.57
C ALA A 286 22.89 44.03 9.54
N ASP A 287 21.96 44.79 10.10
CA ASP A 287 22.27 45.88 11.02
C ASP A 287 22.70 45.40 12.42
N ILE A 288 22.18 44.25 12.87
CA ILE A 288 22.61 43.61 14.13
C ILE A 288 23.99 42.96 13.90
N ALA A 289 24.16 42.20 12.81
CA ALA A 289 25.42 41.57 12.45
C ALA A 289 26.58 42.59 12.33
N SER A 290 26.32 43.75 11.73
CA SER A 290 27.32 44.82 11.61
C SER A 290 27.70 45.47 12.95
N ARG A 291 26.81 45.47 13.95
CA ARG A 291 27.14 45.95 15.31
C ARG A 291 28.05 44.96 16.03
N ILE A 292 27.71 43.67 15.97
CA ILE A 292 28.48 42.58 16.55
C ILE A 292 29.90 42.55 15.97
N ASP A 293 30.05 42.58 14.64
CA ASP A 293 31.36 42.58 13.96
C ASP A 293 32.25 43.76 14.39
N ARG A 294 31.67 44.97 14.48
CA ARG A 294 32.43 46.15 14.91
C ARG A 294 32.91 46.04 16.35
N ALA A 295 32.05 45.60 17.27
CA ALA A 295 32.43 45.45 18.67
C ALA A 295 33.46 44.33 18.88
N MET A 296 33.35 43.22 18.14
CA MET A 296 34.36 42.17 18.17
C MET A 296 35.74 42.67 17.76
N LYS A 297 35.83 43.48 16.69
CA LYS A 297 37.10 44.12 16.27
C LYS A 297 37.69 45.03 17.33
N VAL A 298 36.85 45.74 18.07
CA VAL A 298 37.31 46.57 19.21
C VAL A 298 37.84 45.70 20.34
N LEU A 299 37.14 44.63 20.71
CA LEU A 299 37.58 43.69 21.73
C LEU A 299 38.91 43.01 21.38
N GLU A 300 39.10 42.64 20.12
CA GLU A 300 40.35 42.07 19.63
C GLU A 300 41.53 43.04 19.83
N ARG A 301 41.39 44.29 19.39
CA ARG A 301 42.41 45.33 19.59
C ARG A 301 42.70 45.60 21.07
N LEU A 302 41.67 45.64 21.92
CA LEU A 302 41.85 45.83 23.36
C LEU A 302 42.61 44.67 24.01
N ARG A 303 42.43 43.44 23.52
CA ARG A 303 43.19 42.26 23.98
C ARG A 303 44.64 42.30 23.51
N GLU A 304 44.91 42.79 22.31
CA GLU A 304 46.29 42.99 21.81
C GLU A 304 47.04 44.01 22.66
N ILE A 305 46.44 45.18 22.90
CA ILE A 305 47.03 46.24 23.74
C ILE A 305 47.34 45.72 25.15
N LYS A 306 46.45 44.93 25.75
CA LYS A 306 46.67 44.33 27.08
C LYS A 306 47.77 43.27 27.12
N LYS A 307 48.16 42.68 26.00
CA LYS A 307 49.27 41.72 25.91
C LYS A 307 50.63 42.38 25.72
N GLU A 308 50.63 43.63 25.25
CA GLU A 308 51.83 44.43 25.00
C GLU A 308 52.25 45.30 26.21
N GLN A 309 51.43 45.31 27.27
CA GLN A 309 51.70 45.93 28.57
C GLN A 309 52.09 44.89 29.61
#